data_AF-A0A963U893-F1
#
_entry.id   AF-A0A963U893-F1
#
_cell.length_a   1.000
_cell.length_b   1.000
_cell.length_c   1.000
_cell.angle_alpha   90.00
_cell.angle_beta   90.00
_cell.angle_gamma   90.00
#
_symmetry.space_group_name_H-M   'P 1'
#
loop_
_entity.id
_entity.type
_entity.pdbx_description
1 polymer ?
#
loop_
_entity_poly.entity_id
_entity_poly.type
_entity_poly.pdbx_seq_one_letter_code
_entity_poly.pdbx_strand_id
1 'polypeptide(L)'
;MTMRLPSALPLALLAALAACGTPQEQCIRSATREIATVDRLIAEAQGNLARGYSYETREVTRWEWERCDDWVPGTPPRMCWEPVTDWVRKPVAIDPAAEKRKLAALKERRAVLARQAETSVAACKRQYPE
;
A
#
# COMPACT_ATOMS: atom_id res chain seq x y z
N MET A 1 -17.93 44.44 -22.28
CA MET A 1 -16.81 43.49 -22.15
C MET A 1 -17.40 42.08 -22.14
N THR A 2 -17.48 41.45 -23.31
CA THR A 2 -17.97 40.07 -23.46
C THR A 2 -16.82 39.13 -23.14
N MET A 3 -16.82 38.52 -21.95
CA MET A 3 -15.89 37.45 -21.61
C MET A 3 -16.17 36.24 -22.50
N ARG A 4 -15.31 36.00 -23.48
CA ARG A 4 -15.26 34.72 -24.20
C ARG A 4 -14.74 33.66 -23.23
N LEU A 5 -15.63 32.81 -22.72
CA LEU A 5 -15.23 31.61 -21.99
C LEU A 5 -14.42 30.70 -22.95
N PRO A 6 -13.19 30.30 -22.61
CA PRO A 6 -12.41 29.42 -23.46
C PRO A 6 -13.03 28.02 -23.48
N SER A 7 -13.35 27.52 -24.68
CA SER A 7 -13.87 26.17 -24.99
C SER A 7 -12.99 24.99 -24.51
N ALA A 8 -11.87 25.25 -23.83
CA ALA A 8 -10.96 24.23 -23.31
C ALA A 8 -11.37 23.70 -21.92
N LEU A 9 -12.26 24.39 -21.21
CA LEU A 9 -12.72 24.00 -19.86
C LEU A 9 -13.38 22.62 -19.76
N PRO A 10 -14.27 22.19 -20.69
CA PRO A 10 -14.89 20.86 -20.61
C PRO A 10 -13.92 19.72 -20.91
N LEU A 11 -12.91 19.95 -21.77
CA LEU A 11 -11.90 18.95 -22.10
C LEU A 11 -10.95 18.70 -20.91
N ALA A 12 -10.60 19.78 -20.19
CA ALA A 12 -9.79 19.69 -18.97
C ALA A 12 -10.53 18.94 -17.84
N LEU A 13 -11.85 19.10 -17.73
CA LEU A 13 -12.65 18.34 -16.77
C LEU A 13 -12.70 16.84 -17.13
N LEU A 14 -12.95 16.49 -18.39
CA LEU A 14 -12.98 15.08 -18.83
C LEU A 14 -11.62 14.39 -18.65
N ALA A 15 -10.51 15.09 -18.91
CA ALA A 15 -9.16 14.59 -18.63
C ALA A 15 -8.91 14.39 -17.13
N ALA A 16 -9.44 15.28 -16.28
CA ALA A 16 -9.35 15.13 -14.83
C ALA A 16 -10.20 13.95 -14.30
N LEU A 17 -11.33 13.62 -14.94
CA LEU A 17 -12.12 12.43 -14.59
C LEU A 17 -11.48 11.12 -15.06
N ALA A 18 -10.77 11.12 -16.19
CA ALA A 18 -9.99 9.96 -16.63
C ALA A 18 -8.83 9.61 -15.68
N ALA A 19 -8.35 10.58 -14.88
CA ALA A 19 -7.31 10.33 -13.87
C ALA A 19 -7.75 9.37 -12.75
N CYS A 20 -9.06 9.17 -12.54
CA CYS A 20 -9.60 8.20 -11.59
C CYS A 20 -9.83 6.79 -12.18
N GLY A 21 -9.52 6.59 -13.47
CA GLY A 21 -9.66 5.32 -14.20
C GLY A 21 -11.05 5.10 -14.81
N THR A 22 -11.11 4.46 -15.97
CA THR A 22 -12.37 4.17 -16.68
C THR A 22 -13.23 3.16 -15.90
N PRO A 23 -14.56 3.10 -16.12
CA PRO A 23 -15.40 2.06 -15.51
C PRO A 23 -14.89 0.63 -15.78
N GLN A 24 -14.32 0.40 -16.98
CA GLN A 24 -13.69 -0.87 -17.33
C GLN A 24 -12.47 -1.16 -16.45
N GLU A 25 -11.54 -0.19 -16.33
CA GLU A 25 -10.36 -0.34 -15.50
C GLU A 25 -10.70 -0.59 -14.03
N GLN A 26 -11.70 0.11 -13.49
CA GLN A 26 -12.16 -0.08 -12.12
C GLN A 26 -12.72 -1.50 -11.91
N CYS A 27 -13.52 -2.01 -12.85
CA CYS A 27 -14.03 -3.38 -12.82
C CYS A 27 -12.88 -4.41 -12.84
N ILE A 28 -11.91 -4.24 -13.75
CA ILE A 28 -10.75 -5.13 -13.86
C ILE A 28 -9.90 -5.09 -12.59
N ARG A 29 -9.60 -3.89 -12.05
CA ARG A 29 -8.85 -3.71 -10.80
C ARG A 29 -9.51 -4.45 -9.63
N SER A 30 -10.83 -4.40 -9.55
CA SER A 30 -11.60 -5.15 -8.55
C SER A 30 -11.44 -6.67 -8.76
N ALA A 31 -11.63 -7.15 -9.99
CA ALA A 31 -11.51 -8.55 -10.35
C ALA A 31 -10.11 -9.14 -10.11
N THR A 32 -9.05 -8.33 -10.20
CA THR A 32 -7.65 -8.76 -10.03
C THR A 32 -7.02 -8.33 -8.70
N ARG A 33 -7.80 -7.79 -7.75
CA ARG A 33 -7.27 -7.25 -6.48
C ARG A 33 -6.52 -8.30 -5.65
N GLU A 34 -7.04 -9.52 -5.60
CA GLU A 34 -6.39 -10.61 -4.85
C GLU A 34 -5.06 -11.02 -5.51
N ILE A 35 -4.99 -11.02 -6.86
CA ILE A 35 -3.74 -11.29 -7.59
C ILE A 35 -2.67 -10.29 -7.20
N ALA A 36 -2.99 -8.99 -7.19
CA ALA A 36 -2.03 -7.94 -6.77
C ALA A 36 -1.55 -8.14 -5.32
N THR A 37 -2.43 -8.61 -4.44
CA THR A 37 -2.08 -8.92 -3.05
C THR A 37 -1.11 -10.10 -2.96
N VAL A 38 -1.40 -11.19 -3.68
CA VAL A 38 -0.52 -12.37 -3.74
C VAL A 38 0.82 -12.04 -4.39
N ASP A 39 0.84 -11.19 -5.41
CA ASP A 39 2.08 -10.75 -6.08
C ASP A 39 3.00 -9.97 -5.13
N ARG A 40 2.42 -9.09 -4.29
CA ARG A 40 3.17 -8.42 -3.23
C ARG A 40 3.75 -9.43 -2.23
N LEU A 41 2.98 -10.43 -1.81
CA LEU A 41 3.45 -11.47 -0.87
C LEU A 41 4.54 -12.36 -1.48
N ILE A 42 4.45 -12.67 -2.79
CA ILE A 42 5.50 -13.38 -3.53
C ILE A 42 6.79 -12.57 -3.53
N ALA A 43 6.71 -11.28 -3.86
CA ALA A 43 7.87 -10.40 -3.88
C ALA A 43 8.49 -10.25 -2.47
N GLU A 44 7.65 -10.17 -1.43
CA GLU A 44 8.10 -10.13 -0.04
C GLU A 44 8.86 -11.40 0.35
N ALA A 45 8.30 -12.58 0.06
CA ALA A 45 8.94 -13.86 0.36
C ALA A 45 10.23 -14.08 -0.44
N GLN A 46 10.27 -13.69 -1.71
CA GLN A 46 11.49 -13.69 -2.52
C GLN A 46 12.55 -12.76 -1.91
N GLY A 47 12.15 -11.56 -1.49
CA GLY A 47 13.02 -10.63 -0.80
C GLY A 47 13.55 -11.19 0.53
N ASN A 48 12.69 -11.83 1.34
CA ASN A 48 13.06 -12.48 2.60
C ASN A 48 14.16 -13.54 2.36
N LEU A 49 13.94 -14.41 1.36
CA LEU A 49 14.89 -15.46 0.99
C LEU A 49 16.22 -14.88 0.47
N ALA A 50 16.18 -13.81 -0.33
CA ALA A 50 17.39 -13.20 -0.89
C ALA A 50 18.30 -12.59 0.18
N ARG A 51 17.72 -12.01 1.24
CA ARG A 51 18.48 -11.39 2.34
C ARG A 51 18.71 -12.30 3.55
N GLY A 52 17.99 -13.41 3.66
CA GLY A 52 18.12 -14.38 4.75
C GLY A 52 17.38 -14.00 6.05
N TYR A 53 16.54 -12.97 6.03
CA TYR A 53 15.77 -12.50 7.18
C TYR A 53 14.49 -11.77 6.72
N SER A 54 13.50 -11.65 7.59
CA SER A 54 12.31 -10.81 7.38
C SER A 54 12.40 -9.56 8.25
N TYR A 55 11.46 -8.65 8.06
CA TYR A 55 11.38 -7.42 8.83
C TYR A 55 10.14 -7.44 9.72
N GLU A 56 10.33 -7.14 11.01
CA GLU A 56 9.25 -6.88 11.94
C GLU A 56 9.28 -5.42 12.36
N THR A 57 8.10 -4.80 12.39
CA THR A 57 7.91 -3.49 13.00
C THR A 57 7.71 -3.70 14.50
N ARG A 58 8.58 -3.11 15.32
CA ARG A 58 8.48 -3.17 16.79
C ARG A 58 8.36 -1.78 17.36
N GLU A 59 7.51 -1.69 18.37
CA GLU A 59 7.43 -0.54 19.24
C GLU A 59 8.70 -0.45 20.10
N VAL A 60 9.29 0.74 20.15
CA VAL A 60 10.41 1.07 21.03
C VAL A 60 10.15 2.40 21.70
N THR A 61 10.54 2.51 22.97
CA THR A 61 10.55 3.79 23.68
C THR A 61 11.86 4.50 23.38
N ARG A 62 11.79 5.68 22.79
CA ARG A 62 12.90 6.63 22.71
C ARG A 62 12.68 7.73 23.74
N TRP A 63 13.77 8.31 24.23
CA TRP A 63 13.71 9.52 25.03
C TRP A 63 14.07 10.71 24.15
N GLU A 64 13.20 11.71 24.10
CA GLU A 64 13.41 12.94 23.35
C GLU A 64 13.49 14.13 24.29
N TRP A 65 14.35 15.10 23.98
CA TRP A 65 14.53 16.29 24.81
C TRP A 65 13.56 17.37 24.35
N GLU A 66 12.45 17.50 25.07
CA GLU A 66 11.36 18.39 24.72
C GLU A 66 10.78 19.10 25.96
N ARG A 67 9.74 19.92 25.76
CA ARG A 67 9.08 20.60 26.88
C ARG A 67 8.31 19.54 27.67
N CYS A 68 8.51 19.52 28.99
CA CYS A 68 7.89 18.51 29.83
C CYS A 68 6.36 18.53 29.72
N ASP A 69 5.75 17.35 29.63
CA ASP A 69 4.29 17.20 29.47
C ASP A 69 3.52 17.66 30.70
N ASP A 70 4.18 17.69 31.86
CA ASP A 70 3.64 18.13 33.15
C ASP A 70 3.73 19.65 33.38
N TRP A 71 3.95 20.44 32.33
CA TRP A 71 4.06 21.89 32.44
C TRP A 71 2.74 22.56 32.87
N VAL A 72 2.83 23.45 33.87
CA VAL A 72 1.70 24.21 34.40
C VAL A 72 1.72 25.65 33.83
N PRO A 73 0.60 26.14 33.27
CA PRO A 73 0.48 27.53 32.81
C PRO A 73 0.85 28.53 33.91
N GLY A 74 1.68 29.53 33.58
CA GLY A 74 2.18 30.53 34.52
C GLY A 74 3.50 30.18 35.21
N THR A 75 4.07 29.00 34.93
CA THR A 75 5.44 28.66 35.34
C THR A 75 6.41 28.71 34.15
N PRO A 76 7.70 29.00 34.36
CA PRO A 76 8.70 28.92 33.29
C PRO A 76 8.69 27.53 32.63
N PRO A 77 8.76 27.44 31.30
CA PRO A 77 8.82 26.15 30.61
C PRO A 77 10.06 25.38 31.05
N ARG A 78 9.88 24.10 31.39
CA ARG A 78 10.97 23.17 31.67
C ARG A 78 11.16 22.23 30.49
N MET A 79 12.40 21.80 30.31
CA MET A 79 12.78 20.78 29.35
C MET A 79 13.04 19.46 30.08
N CYS A 80 12.54 18.36 29.54
CA CYS A 80 12.65 17.02 30.09
C CYS A 80 13.01 16.03 28.99
N TRP A 81 13.56 14.90 29.39
CA TRP A 81 13.56 13.71 28.56
C TRP A 81 12.17 13.09 28.68
N GLU A 82 11.39 13.13 27.62
CA GLU A 82 10.06 12.52 27.56
C GLU A 82 10.12 11.20 26.79
N PRO A 83 9.40 10.15 27.24
CA PRO A 83 9.34 8.88 26.55
C PRO A 83 8.38 8.97 25.35
N VAL A 84 8.93 8.88 24.14
CA VAL A 84 8.17 8.86 22.90
C VAL A 84 8.12 7.43 22.35
N THR A 85 6.91 6.96 22.05
CA THR A 85 6.70 5.70 21.32
C THR A 85 7.13 5.87 19.87
N ASP A 86 8.03 5.00 19.41
CA ASP A 86 8.43 4.95 18.01
C ASP A 86 8.38 3.53 17.43
N TRP A 87 8.27 3.45 16.10
CA TRP A 87 8.13 2.20 15.36
C TRP A 87 9.36 1.94 14.50
N VAL A 88 10.19 0.97 14.91
CA VAL A 88 11.42 0.63 14.19
C VAL A 88 11.30 -0.71 13.48
N ARG A 89 11.87 -0.78 12.27
CA ARG A 89 11.92 -2.00 11.48
C ARG A 89 13.17 -2.80 11.82
N LYS A 90 13.02 -3.96 12.47
CA LYS A 90 14.14 -4.83 12.86
C LYS A 90 14.21 -6.09 11.99
N PRO A 91 15.43 -6.53 11.60
CA PRO A 91 15.59 -7.82 10.93
C PRO A 91 15.31 -8.94 11.93
N VAL A 92 14.55 -9.95 11.51
CA VAL A 92 14.28 -11.16 12.28
C VAL A 92 14.58 -12.40 11.46
N ALA A 93 15.10 -13.43 12.11
CA ALA A 93 15.47 -14.67 11.45
C ALA A 93 14.24 -15.34 10.82
N ILE A 94 14.42 -15.91 9.62
CA ILE A 94 13.43 -16.76 8.97
C ILE A 94 13.89 -18.22 9.03
N ASP A 95 12.94 -19.16 8.95
CA ASP A 95 13.22 -20.52 8.49
C ASP A 95 13.21 -20.50 6.94
N PRO A 96 14.37 -20.67 6.27
CA PRO A 96 14.43 -20.63 4.81
C PRO A 96 13.63 -21.76 4.13
N ALA A 97 13.46 -22.91 4.79
CA ALA A 97 12.68 -24.01 4.24
C ALA A 97 11.18 -23.69 4.32
N ALA A 98 10.71 -23.15 5.45
CA ALA A 98 9.33 -22.67 5.58
C ALA A 98 9.03 -21.54 4.60
N GLU A 99 9.95 -20.59 4.43
CA GLU A 99 9.76 -19.46 3.53
C GLU A 99 9.71 -19.91 2.06
N LYS A 100 10.52 -20.91 1.66
CA LYS A 100 10.42 -21.54 0.32
C LYS A 100 9.07 -22.23 0.11
N ARG A 101 8.56 -22.96 1.11
CA ARG A 101 7.23 -23.61 1.04
C ARG A 101 6.13 -22.56 0.88
N LYS A 102 6.20 -21.48 1.66
CA LYS A 102 5.28 -20.34 1.55
C LYS A 102 5.30 -19.73 0.14
N LEU A 103 6.49 -19.47 -0.41
CA LEU A 103 6.64 -18.93 -1.76
C LEU A 103 6.03 -19.87 -2.81
N ALA A 104 6.24 -21.18 -2.70
CA ALA A 104 5.66 -22.16 -3.62
C ALA A 104 4.12 -22.14 -3.57
N ALA A 105 3.54 -22.17 -2.37
CA ALA A 105 2.10 -22.10 -2.17
C ALA A 105 1.49 -20.79 -2.72
N LEU A 106 2.17 -19.66 -2.52
CA LEU A 106 1.72 -18.38 -3.07
C LEU A 106 1.72 -18.37 -4.61
N LYS A 107 2.75 -18.95 -5.24
CA LYS A 107 2.82 -19.06 -6.71
C LYS A 107 1.70 -19.94 -7.27
N GLU A 108 1.41 -21.05 -6.61
CA GLU A 108 0.29 -21.93 -6.99
C GLU A 108 -1.05 -21.19 -6.85
N ARG A 109 -1.26 -20.51 -5.71
CA ARG A 109 -2.46 -19.70 -5.48
C ARG A 109 -2.63 -18.63 -6.55
N ARG A 110 -1.56 -17.93 -6.91
CA ARG A 110 -1.56 -16.93 -7.99
C ARG A 110 -2.04 -17.54 -9.32
N ALA A 111 -1.56 -18.72 -9.68
CA ALA A 111 -1.94 -19.39 -10.92
C ALA A 111 -3.42 -19.82 -10.93
N VAL A 112 -3.97 -20.21 -9.78
CA VAL A 112 -5.41 -20.46 -9.62
C VAL A 112 -6.21 -19.16 -9.80
N LEU A 113 -5.80 -18.09 -9.10
CA LEU A 113 -6.49 -16.80 -9.17
C LEU A 113 -6.46 -16.19 -10.58
N ALA A 114 -5.35 -16.32 -11.30
CA ALA A 114 -5.24 -15.84 -12.67
C ALA A 114 -6.31 -16.48 -13.57
N ARG A 115 -6.44 -17.81 -13.52
CA ARG A 115 -7.48 -18.55 -14.27
C ARG A 115 -8.90 -18.15 -13.88
N GLN A 116 -9.14 -17.93 -12.59
CA GLN A 116 -10.44 -17.48 -12.09
C GLN A 116 -10.79 -16.05 -12.55
N ALA A 117 -9.78 -15.18 -12.64
CA ALA A 117 -9.97 -13.79 -13.04
C ALA A 117 -10.25 -13.61 -14.53
N GLU A 118 -9.80 -14.53 -15.40
CA GLU A 118 -10.01 -14.46 -16.86
C GLU A 118 -11.48 -14.21 -17.23
N THR A 119 -12.40 -14.99 -16.66
CA THR A 119 -13.84 -14.86 -16.91
C THR A 119 -14.38 -13.50 -16.46
N SER A 120 -13.97 -13.03 -15.28
CA SER A 120 -14.40 -11.75 -14.73
C SER A 120 -13.86 -10.57 -15.54
N VAL A 121 -12.59 -10.64 -15.97
CA VAL A 121 -11.98 -9.62 -16.83
C VAL A 121 -12.68 -9.57 -18.19
N ALA A 122 -12.98 -10.72 -18.79
CA ALA A 122 -13.74 -10.79 -20.04
C ALA A 122 -15.18 -10.27 -19.88
N ALA A 123 -15.80 -10.44 -18.72
CA ALA A 123 -17.09 -9.84 -18.41
C ALA A 123 -16.98 -8.31 -18.29
N CYS A 124 -15.98 -7.78 -17.56
CA CYS A 124 -15.74 -6.34 -17.44
C CYS A 124 -15.58 -5.66 -18.80
N LYS A 125 -14.79 -6.24 -19.71
CA LYS A 125 -14.56 -5.71 -21.06
C LYS A 125 -15.82 -5.65 -21.92
N ARG A 126 -16.74 -6.61 -21.75
CA ARG A 126 -18.03 -6.63 -22.46
C ARG A 126 -19.04 -5.66 -21.85
N GLN A 127 -19.06 -5.55 -20.53
CA GLN A 127 -20.00 -4.69 -19.80
C GLN A 127 -19.64 -3.20 -19.90
N TYR A 128 -18.35 -2.88 -19.99
CA TYR A 128 -17.83 -1.52 -20.10
C TYR A 128 -16.90 -1.39 -21.31
N PRO A 129 -17.42 -1.31 -22.54
CA PRO A 129 -16.60 -1.01 -23.71
C PRO A 129 -16.04 0.41 -23.62
N GLU A 130 -14.78 0.58 -23.99
CA GLU A 130 -14.09 1.87 -24.09
C GLU A 130 -13.75 2.21 -25.54
#